data_AF-A0A8T4PXE4-F1
#
_entry.id   AF-A0A8T4PXE4-F1
#
_cell.length_a   1.000
_cell.length_b   1.000
_cell.length_c   1.000
_cell.angle_alpha   90.00
_cell.angle_beta   90.00
_cell.angle_gamma   90.00
#
_symmetry.space_group_name_H-M   'P 1'
#
loop_
_entity.id
_entity.type
_entity.pdbx_description
1 polymer ?
#
loop_
_entity_poly.entity_id
_entity_poly.type
_entity_poly.pdbx_seq_one_letter_code
_entity_poly.pdbx_strand_id
1 'polypeptide(L)' 'MRPMNDLEYVEFYAEKLKEDGSLFRQQKILIESQLKSSQSLFKNMFGEDFKTNARKYLKAIGLLEKD' A
#
# COMPACT_ATOMS: atom_id res chain seq x y z
N MET A 1 27.51 -10.25 9.46
CA MET A 1 27.04 -10.15 10.86
C MET A 1 26.18 -11.36 11.15
N ARG A 2 26.37 -12.08 12.26
CA ARG A 2 25.39 -13.06 12.74
C ARG A 2 24.46 -12.28 13.69
N PRO A 3 23.15 -12.13 13.40
CA PRO A 3 22.24 -11.48 14.32
C PRO A 3 22.18 -12.28 15.62
N MET A 4 22.34 -11.61 16.76
CA MET A 4 22.31 -12.20 18.10
C MET A 4 20.99 -11.91 18.82
N ASN A 5 20.22 -10.92 18.36
CA ASN A 5 18.88 -10.60 18.87
C ASN A 5 17.89 -10.28 17.74
N ASP A 6 16.60 -10.26 18.07
CA ASP A 6 15.51 -10.08 17.11
C ASP A 6 15.61 -8.75 16.34
N LEU A 7 16.06 -7.68 16.99
CA LEU A 7 16.18 -6.36 16.36
C LEU A 7 17.28 -6.35 15.30
N GLU A 8 18.44 -6.93 15.60
CA GLU A 8 19.54 -7.07 14.63
C GLU A 8 19.13 -7.92 13.42
N TYR A 9 18.21 -8.86 13.60
CA TYR A 9 17.68 -9.66 12.50
C TYR A 9 16.83 -8.80 11.55
N VAL A 10 16.00 -7.92 12.12
CA VAL A 10 15.18 -6.97 11.35
C VAL A 10 16.08 -5.96 10.62
N GLU A 11 17.09 -5.41 11.29
CA GLU A 11 18.04 -4.47 10.70
C GLU A 11 18.84 -5.11 9.57
N PHE A 12 19.38 -6.32 9.79
CA PHE A 12 20.10 -7.06 8.77
C PHE A 12 19.23 -7.36 7.55
N TYR A 13 17.99 -7.79 7.79
CA TYR A 13 17.02 -8.02 6.72
C TYR A 13 16.73 -6.74 5.91
N ALA A 14 16.52 -5.62 6.60
CA ALA A 14 16.27 -4.32 5.98
C ALA A 14 17.46 -3.83 5.14
N GLU A 15 18.70 -3.98 5.64
CA GLU A 15 19.91 -3.64 4.89
C GLU A 15 20.08 -4.53 3.65
N LYS A 16 19.86 -5.85 3.78
CA LYS A 16 19.93 -6.76 2.62
C LYS A 16 18.89 -6.46 1.56
N LEU A 17 17.71 -6.00 1.97
CA LEU A 17 16.65 -5.55 1.07
C LEU A 17 17.04 -4.31 0.24
N LYS A 18 17.84 -3.39 0.81
CA LYS A 18 18.35 -2.22 0.08
C LYS A 18 19.44 -2.60 -0.92
N GLU A 19 20.30 -3.55 -0.55
CA GLU A 19 21.44 -3.98 -1.36
C GLU A 19 21.03 -4.91 -2.51
N ASP A 20 20.04 -5.78 -2.31
CA ASP A 20 19.57 -6.75 -3.30
C ASP A 20 18.06 -6.60 -3.57
N GLY A 21 17.74 -5.90 -4.66
CA GLY A 21 16.36 -5.71 -5.10
C GLY A 21 15.62 -7.00 -5.50
N SER A 22 16.31 -8.14 -5.65
CA SER A 22 15.67 -9.43 -5.88
C SER A 22 14.91 -9.92 -4.65
N LEU A 23 15.37 -9.57 -3.44
CA LEU A 23 14.69 -9.86 -2.18
C LEU A 23 13.39 -9.06 -2.02
N PHE A 24 13.25 -7.95 -2.75
CA PHE A 24 12.01 -7.15 -2.82
C PHE A 24 10.97 -7.76 -3.76
N ARG A 25 11.30 -8.78 -4.57
CA ARG A 25 10.44 -9.27 -5.64
C ARG A 25 9.09 -9.77 -5.13
N GLN A 26 9.08 -10.48 -3.99
CA GLN A 26 7.84 -10.98 -3.40
C GLN A 26 6.99 -9.86 -2.80
N GLN A 27 7.58 -8.92 -2.06
CA GLN A 27 6.86 -7.77 -1.53
C GLN A 27 6.34 -6.88 -2.66
N LYS A 28 7.13 -6.70 -3.73
CA LYS A 28 6.69 -5.98 -4.93
C LYS A 28 5.46 -6.62 -5.56
N ILE A 29 5.44 -7.93 -5.73
CA ILE A 29 4.27 -8.65 -6.26
C ILE A 29 3.05 -8.43 -5.36
N LEU A 30 3.22 -8.51 -4.03
CA LEU A 30 2.13 -8.26 -3.09
C LEU A 30 1.61 -6.81 -3.17
N ILE A 31 2.51 -5.83 -3.19
CA ILE A 31 2.17 -4.40 -3.32
C ILE A 31 1.44 -4.14 -4.65
N GLU A 32 1.96 -4.69 -5.76
CA GLU A 32 1.32 -4.55 -7.07
C GLU A 32 -0.05 -5.22 -7.13
N SER A 33 -0.20 -6.39 -6.51
CA SER A 33 -1.49 -7.08 -6.39
C SER A 33 -2.48 -6.25 -5.58
N GLN A 34 -2.06 -5.69 -4.45
CA GLN A 34 -2.90 -4.83 -3.61
C GLN A 34 -3.28 -3.54 -4.34
N LEU A 35 -2.35 -2.93 -5.08
CA LEU A 35 -2.60 -1.73 -5.88
C LEU A 35 -3.64 -2.01 -6.97
N LYS A 36 -3.49 -3.10 -7.73
CA LYS A 36 -4.43 -3.50 -8.78
C LYS A 36 -5.82 -3.82 -8.22
N SER A 37 -5.90 -4.58 -7.14
CA SER A 37 -7.18 -4.88 -6.48
C SER A 37 -7.86 -3.62 -5.97
N SER A 38 -7.10 -2.71 -5.35
CA SER A 38 -7.62 -1.43 -4.86
C SER A 38 -8.10 -0.54 -6.00
N GLN A 39 -7.34 -0.45 -7.09
CA GLN A 39 -7.74 0.28 -8.28
C GLN A 39 -9.04 -0.25 -8.86
N SER A 40 -9.18 -1.58 -8.98
CA SER A 40 -10.42 -2.18 -9.50
C SER A 40 -11.59 -1.92 -8.56
N LEU A 41 -11.40 -2.08 -7.25
CA LEU A 41 -12.43 -1.82 -6.26
C LEU A 41 -12.91 -0.37 -6.33
N PHE A 42 -11.98 0.60 -6.29
CA PHE A 42 -12.34 2.01 -6.31
C PHE A 42 -12.89 2.47 -7.66
N LYS A 43 -12.45 1.88 -8.78
CA LYS A 43 -13.07 2.12 -10.09
C LYS A 43 -14.53 1.65 -10.10
N ASN A 44 -14.82 0.49 -9.51
CA ASN A 44 -16.20 -0.01 -9.39
C ASN A 44 -17.04 0.84 -8.43
N MET A 45 -16.44 1.36 -7.35
CA MET A 45 -17.14 2.22 -6.38
C MET A 45 -17.42 3.62 -6.90
N PHE A 46 -16.46 4.24 -7.61
CA PHE A 46 -16.52 5.67 -7.95
C PHE A 46 -16.71 5.96 -9.44
N GLY A 47 -16.60 4.96 -10.32
CA GLY A 47 -16.84 5.11 -11.75
C GLY A 47 -15.86 6.07 -12.45
N GLU A 48 -16.30 6.64 -13.58
CA GLU A 48 -15.50 7.58 -14.40
C GLU A 48 -15.23 8.89 -13.66
N ASP A 49 -16.22 9.42 -12.94
CA ASP A 49 -16.10 10.64 -12.13
C ASP A 49 -15.51 10.37 -10.74
N PHE A 50 -14.37 9.67 -10.71
CA PHE A 50 -13.72 9.17 -9.49
C PHE A 50 -13.64 10.23 -8.40
N LYS A 51 -13.13 11.42 -8.73
CA LYS A 51 -12.88 12.50 -7.76
C LYS A 51 -14.18 13.03 -7.14
N THR A 52 -15.21 13.19 -7.95
CA THR A 52 -16.51 13.70 -7.50
C THR A 52 -17.21 12.68 -6.62
N ASN A 53 -17.23 11.42 -7.03
CA ASN A 53 -17.90 10.33 -6.30
C ASN A 53 -17.14 9.95 -5.02
N ALA A 54 -15.81 9.94 -5.06
CA ALA A 54 -14.98 9.76 -3.86
C ALA A 54 -15.22 10.89 -2.85
N ARG A 55 -15.29 12.15 -3.28
CA ARG A 55 -15.63 13.28 -2.38
C ARG A 55 -17.02 13.13 -1.77
N LYS A 56 -18.03 12.76 -2.57
CA LYS A 56 -19.38 12.49 -2.07
C LYS A 56 -19.37 11.38 -1.01
N TYR A 57 -18.66 10.28 -1.28
CA TYR A 57 -18.50 9.16 -0.35
C TYR A 57 -17.84 9.61 0.96
N LEU A 58 -16.71 10.32 0.88
CA LEU A 58 -15.97 10.81 2.05
C LEU A 58 -16.80 11.78 2.90
N LYS A 59 -17.59 12.66 2.28
CA LYS A 59 -18.56 13.53 2.98
C LYS A 59 -19.68 12.72 3.64
N ALA A 60 -20.14 11.64 3.01
CA ALA A 60 -21.19 10.78 3.55
C ALA A 60 -20.73 10.00 4.80
N ILE A 61 -19.47 9.57 4.84
CA ILE A 61 -18.88 8.85 6.00
C ILE A 61 -18.23 9.78 7.03
N GLY A 62 -18.34 11.10 6.86
CA GLY A 62 -17.84 12.09 7.83
C GLY A 62 -16.33 12.27 7.85
N LEU A 63 -15.61 11.81 6.82
CA LEU A 63 -14.15 12.04 6.68
C LEU A 63 -13.82 13.37 5.99
N LEU A 64 -14.81 14.03 5.39
CA LEU A 64 -14.70 15.38 4.85
C LEU A 64 -15.88 16.23 5.34
N GLU A 65 -15.61 17.50 5.61
CA GLU A 65 -16.64 18.48 5.97
C GLU A 65 -17.65 18.67 4.81
N LYS A 66 -18.91 18.90 5.17
CA LYS A 66 -19.95 19.30 4.21
C LYS A 66 -19.76 20.79 3.93
N ASP A 67 -19.86 21.18 2.65
CA ASP A 67 -19.75 22.59 2.26
C ASP A 67 -21.03 23.33 2.67
#